data_AF-A0A0C9V9B4-F1
#
_entry.id   AF-A0A0C9V9B4-F1
#
_cell.length_a   1.000
_cell.length_b   1.000
_cell.length_c   1.000
_cell.angle_alpha   90.00
_cell.angle_beta   90.00
_cell.angle_gamma   90.00
#
_symmetry.space_group_name_H-M   'P 1'
#
loop_
_entity.id
_entity.type
_entity.pdbx_description
1 polymer ?
#
loop_
_entity_poly.entity_id
_entity_poly.type
_entity_poly.pdbx_seq_one_letter_code
_entity_poly.pdbx_strand_id
1 'polypeptide(L)' 'EQRFNILPHPAKSNNPGDLADPPQPGAGLNSKPEFQAYHARDPHVPSQEILNNLEAPMSREDLKKRAEELNR' A
#
# COMPACT_ATOMS: atom_id res chain seq x y z
N GLU A 1 -32.32 26.32 8.40
CA GLU A 1 -31.22 25.39 8.72
C GLU A 1 -31.53 24.02 8.13
N GLN A 2 -30.60 23.42 7.39
CA GLN A 2 -30.80 22.13 6.74
C GLN A 2 -30.36 21.03 7.72
N ARG A 3 -31.31 20.19 8.15
CA ARG A 3 -31.05 19.12 9.13
C ARG A 3 -30.71 17.83 8.40
N PHE A 4 -29.49 17.33 8.60
CA PHE A 4 -29.06 16.02 8.09
C PHE A 4 -29.22 14.99 9.20
N ASN A 5 -30.02 13.95 8.93
CA ASN A 5 -30.23 12.85 9.86
C ASN A 5 -29.24 11.73 9.52
N ILE A 6 -28.26 11.51 10.38
CA ILE A 6 -27.37 10.34 10.29
C ILE A 6 -28.12 9.20 10.97
N LEU A 7 -28.88 8.44 10.18
CA LEU A 7 -29.42 7.18 10.67
C LEU A 7 -28.24 6.27 11.01
N PRO A 8 -28.27 5.54 12.15
CA PRO A 8 -27.29 4.50 12.36
C PRO A 8 -27.51 3.47 11.26
N HIS A 9 -26.55 3.38 10.33
CA HIS A 9 -26.36 2.20 9.49
C HIS A 9 -26.54 0.94 10.35
N PRO A 10 -27.41 0.00 9.94
CA PRO A 10 -27.59 -1.24 10.67
C PRO A 10 -26.23 -1.92 10.77
N ALA A 11 -25.82 -2.29 11.99
CA ALA A 11 -24.66 -3.14 12.16
C ALA A 11 -24.92 -4.41 11.35
N LYS A 12 -24.05 -4.72 10.39
CA LYS A 12 -24.18 -5.94 9.55
C LYS A 12 -24.32 -7.20 10.40
N SER A 13 -23.81 -7.18 11.63
CA SER A 13 -23.89 -8.27 12.59
C SER A 13 -23.71 -7.78 14.04
N ASN A 14 -24.31 -8.50 14.98
CA ASN A 14 -24.14 -8.31 16.43
C ASN A 14 -22.96 -9.13 16.99
N ASN A 15 -22.21 -9.80 16.13
CA ASN A 15 -21.01 -10.52 16.51
C ASN A 15 -19.80 -9.58 16.45
N PRO A 16 -19.09 -9.32 17.57
CA PRO A 16 -17.90 -8.46 17.56
C PRO A 16 -16.75 -9.01 16.69
N GLY A 17 -16.77 -10.30 16.34
CA GLY A 17 -15.81 -10.92 15.41
C GLY A 17 -15.95 -10.47 13.96
N ASP A 18 -17.13 -10.00 13.55
CA ASP A 18 -17.39 -9.64 12.14
C ASP A 18 -16.69 -8.34 11.70
N LEU A 19 -16.07 -7.61 12.63
CA LEU A 19 -15.18 -6.48 12.33
C LEU A 19 -13.71 -6.91 12.11
N ALA A 20 -13.34 -8.11 12.55
CA ALA A 20 -11.99 -8.65 12.46
C ALA A 20 -11.79 -9.60 11.27
N ASP A 21 -12.87 -10.15 10.72
CA ASP A 21 -12.87 -11.02 9.54
C ASP A 21 -13.48 -10.25 8.35
N PRO A 22 -12.69 -9.86 7.34
CA PRO A 22 -11.46 -10.49 6.89
C PRO A 22 -10.19 -9.78 7.38
N PRO A 23 -9.02 -10.46 7.36
CA PRO A 23 -7.73 -9.84 7.61
C PRO A 23 -7.51 -8.67 6.64
N GLN A 24 -7.74 -7.46 7.11
CA GLN A 24 -7.49 -6.24 6.34
C GLN A 24 -6.02 -5.81 6.52
N PRO A 25 -5.37 -5.29 5.47
CA PRO A 25 -4.09 -4.61 5.60
C PRO A 25 -4.21 -3.50 6.66
N GLY A 26 -3.43 -3.60 7.75
CA GLY A 26 -3.47 -2.64 8.87
C GLY A 26 -4.25 -3.11 10.12
N ALA A 27 -4.80 -4.32 10.16
CA ALA A 27 -5.51 -4.88 11.33
C ALA A 27 -4.61 -5.23 12.54
N GLY A 28 -3.43 -4.64 12.66
CA GLY A 28 -2.49 -4.85 13.76
C GLY A 28 -2.13 -6.32 13.97
N LEU A 29 -2.28 -6.82 15.21
CA LEU A 29 -1.97 -8.19 15.61
C LEU A 29 -2.78 -9.27 14.85
N ASN A 30 -3.93 -8.91 14.27
CA ASN A 30 -4.75 -9.83 13.49
C ASN A 30 -4.39 -9.88 12.00
N SER A 31 -3.47 -9.02 11.54
CA SER A 31 -3.13 -8.90 10.11
C SER A 31 -2.25 -10.03 9.56
N LYS A 32 -1.76 -10.93 10.42
CA LYS A 32 -0.98 -12.14 10.08
C LYS A 32 -0.04 -11.92 8.87
N PRO A 33 0.89 -10.95 8.96
CA PRO A 33 1.72 -10.52 7.82
C PRO A 33 2.61 -11.65 7.27
N GLU A 34 2.92 -12.67 8.06
CA GLU A 34 3.69 -13.84 7.65
C GLU A 34 2.99 -14.62 6.53
N PHE A 35 1.66 -14.61 6.51
CA PHE A 35 0.88 -15.25 5.45
C PHE A 35 0.78 -14.39 4.19
N GLN A 36 0.96 -13.08 4.30
CA GLN A 36 0.95 -12.16 3.15
C GLN A 36 2.15 -12.39 2.23
N ALA A 37 3.28 -12.86 2.76
CA ALA A 37 4.45 -13.21 1.95
C ALA A 37 4.16 -14.32 0.92
N TYR A 38 3.27 -15.27 1.24
CA TYR A 38 2.82 -16.31 0.31
C TYR A 38 1.80 -15.82 -0.73
N HIS A 39 1.26 -14.61 -0.55
CA HIS A 39 0.38 -13.94 -1.50
C HIS A 39 1.11 -12.86 -2.32
N ALA A 40 2.43 -12.71 -2.13
CA ALA A 40 3.23 -11.85 -2.97
C ALA A 40 3.12 -12.36 -4.41
N ARG A 41 2.62 -11.51 -5.31
CA ARG A 41 2.63 -11.80 -6.74
C ARG A 41 4.06 -12.09 -7.19
N ASP A 42 4.19 -12.84 -8.28
CA ASP A 42 5.46 -12.99 -8.97
C ASP A 42 6.14 -11.61 -9.17
N PRO A 43 7.49 -11.56 -9.24
CA PRO A 43 8.20 -10.33 -9.50
C PRO A 43 7.58 -9.57 -10.67
N HIS A 44 7.15 -8.32 -10.43
CA HIS A 44 6.48 -7.53 -11.44
C HIS A 44 7.44 -7.24 -12.60
N VAL A 45 7.12 -7.76 -13.79
CA VAL A 45 7.80 -7.41 -15.04
C VAL A 45 7.08 -6.20 -15.64
N PRO A 46 7.73 -5.02 -15.75
CA PRO A 46 7.10 -3.82 -16.29
C PRO A 46 6.68 -4.01 -17.75
N SER A 47 5.56 -3.39 -18.15
CA SER A 47 5.15 -3.33 -19.55
C SER A 47 6.08 -2.43 -20.37
N GLN A 48 6.06 -2.57 -21.70
CA GLN A 48 6.88 -1.75 -22.61
C GLN A 48 6.58 -0.25 -22.47
N GLU A 49 5.33 0.12 -22.20
CA GLU A 49 4.93 1.50 -21.95
C GLU A 49 5.64 2.08 -20.71
N ILE A 50 5.77 1.31 -19.64
CA ILE A 50 6.48 1.73 -18.42
C ILE A 50 7.97 1.87 -18.71
N LEU A 51 8.56 0.91 -19.45
CA LEU A 51 9.97 0.94 -19.82
C LEU A 51 10.34 2.16 -20.66
N ASN A 52 9.47 2.60 -21.57
CA ASN A 52 9.72 3.76 -22.43
C ASN A 52 9.57 5.10 -21.70
N ASN A 53 8.78 5.14 -20.62
CA ASN A 53 8.55 6.34 -19.82
C ASN A 53 9.58 6.50 -18.68
N LEU A 54 10.43 5.51 -18.45
CA LEU A 54 11.50 5.58 -17.45
C LEU A 54 12.65 6.45 -17.96
N GLU A 55 13.18 7.30 -17.08
CA GLU A 55 14.37 8.09 -17.37
C GLU A 55 15.59 7.20 -17.58
N ALA A 56 16.55 7.68 -18.39
CA ALA A 56 17.80 6.98 -18.59
C ALA A 56 18.58 6.86 -17.26
N PRO A 57 19.26 5.74 -17.01
CA PRO A 57 20.07 5.59 -15.82
C PRO A 57 21.20 6.62 -15.81
N MET A 58 21.32 7.35 -14.70
CA MET A 58 22.42 8.31 -14.49
C MET A 58 23.77 7.60 -14.44
N SER A 59 24.83 8.32 -14.82
CA SER A 59 26.19 7.79 -14.72
C SER A 59 26.62 7.59 -13.26
N ARG A 60 27.61 6.72 -13.03
CA ARG A 60 28.15 6.44 -11.68
C ARG A 60 28.67 7.71 -10.99
N GLU A 61 29.23 8.64 -11.75
CA GLU A 61 29.78 9.89 -11.21
C GLU A 61 28.67 10.86 -10.79
N ASP A 62 27.62 10.96 -11.59
CA ASP A 62 26.46 11.82 -11.30
C ASP A 62 25.70 11.33 -10.06
N LEU A 63 25.55 10.01 -9.91
CA LEU A 63 24.95 9.40 -8.72
C LEU A 63 25.72 9.73 -7.43
N LYS A 64 27.06 9.75 -7.49
CA LYS A 64 27.89 10.12 -6.33
C LYS A 64 27.68 11.57 -5.93
N LYS A 65 27.71 12.49 -6.91
CA LYS A 65 27.47 13.93 -6.66
C LYS A 65 26.10 14.17 -6.04
N ARG A 66 25.05 13.53 -6.57
CA ARG A 66 23.69 13.64 -6.03
C ARG A 66 23.58 13.09 -4.61
N ALA A 67 24.27 11.98 -4.32
CA ALA A 67 24.30 11.45 -2.96
C ALA A 67 25.00 12.39 -1.97
N GLU A 68 26.09 13.05 -2.39
CA GLU A 68 26.77 14.07 -1.58
C GLU A 68 25.90 15.31 -1.36
N GLU A 69 25.14 15.74 -2.37
CA GLU A 69 24.19 16.85 -2.27
C GLU A 69 23.05 16.56 -1.28
N LEU A 70 22.46 15.36 -1.33
CA LEU A 70 21.36 14.96 -0.46
C LEU A 70 21.75 14.74 1.01
N ASN A 71 23.04 14.49 1.28
CA ASN A 71 23.55 14.28 2.63
C ASN A 71 24.07 15.58 3.29
N ARG A 72 23.83 16.74 2.69
CA ARG A 72 24.08 18.06 3.31
C ARG A 72 22.91 18.47 4.19
#